data_AF-K1U4U7-F1
#
_entry.id   AF-K1U4U7-F1
#
_cell.length_a   1.000
_cell.length_b   1.000
_cell.length_c   1.000
_cell.angle_alpha   90.00
_cell.angle_beta   90.00
_cell.angle_gamma   90.00
#
_symmetry.space_group_name_H-M   'P 1'
#
loop_
_entity.id
_entity.type
_entity.pdbx_description
1 polymer ?
#
loop_
_entity_poly.entity_id
_entity_poly.type
_entity_poly.pdbx_seq_one_letter_code
_entity_poly.pdbx_strand_id
1 'polypeptide(L)'
;ISAFVQRMNERAQALGCTGTHFVNPHGLPNDDHYTTAHDLYRITKEALSHELFATICNTVKHTVPATNLSDERTLSNTNGLINPESPMYRGYYYEYAKGVKTGHTDAAGYCLISTAEKDGVRLLCVVLGGKGTTRANGTTDFGSFSDTLSAYRWVFDNYGWRDIVSASDLICEVPVRYGRDSDSVTVRPAQSISAVLPSADAGGAPQFEQQVTLYSERDGKPLEAPVKAGDEVGELTVSYDGTVYGTVKLVAAVDVAVSKGAY
;
A
#
# COMPACT_ATOMS: atom_id res chain seq x y z
N ILE A 1 -19.11 30.49 1.33
CA ILE A 1 -18.66 29.48 0.35
C ILE A 1 -17.18 29.70 0.00
N SER A 2 -16.77 30.90 -0.41
CA SER A 2 -15.36 31.19 -0.80
C SER A 2 -14.33 30.82 0.28
N ALA A 3 -14.60 31.12 1.56
CA ALA A 3 -13.69 30.75 2.65
C ALA A 3 -13.50 29.23 2.80
N PHE A 4 -14.51 28.42 2.47
CA PHE A 4 -14.38 26.96 2.51
C PHE A 4 -13.54 26.45 1.33
N VAL A 5 -13.76 26.99 0.13
CA VAL A 5 -12.99 26.66 -1.07
C VAL A 5 -11.51 27.04 -0.89
N GLN A 6 -11.23 28.19 -0.28
CA GLN A 6 -9.87 28.57 0.09
C GLN A 6 -9.20 27.51 0.97
N ARG A 7 -9.89 27.04 2.02
CA ARG A 7 -9.38 25.96 2.89
C ARG A 7 -9.17 24.64 2.15
N MET A 8 -10.00 24.32 1.15
CA MET A 8 -9.79 23.14 0.30
C MET A 8 -8.47 23.24 -0.46
N ASN A 9 -8.18 24.40 -1.07
CA ASN A 9 -6.95 24.63 -1.82
C ASN A 9 -5.71 24.68 -0.92
N GLU A 10 -5.80 25.33 0.24
CA GLU A 10 -4.73 25.33 1.25
C GLU A 10 -4.41 23.90 1.71
N ARG A 11 -5.44 23.07 1.94
CA ARG A 11 -5.23 21.67 2.32
C ARG A 11 -4.65 20.85 1.17
N ALA A 12 -5.11 21.04 -0.07
CA ALA A 12 -4.54 20.37 -1.24
C ALA A 12 -3.06 20.68 -1.41
N GLN A 13 -2.68 21.96 -1.28
CA GLN A 13 -1.28 22.40 -1.32
C GLN A 13 -0.46 21.78 -0.19
N ALA A 14 -0.99 21.77 1.05
CA ALA A 14 -0.32 21.14 2.19
C ALA A 14 -0.09 19.63 2.02
N LEU A 15 -0.92 18.96 1.23
CA LEU A 15 -0.75 17.55 0.85
C LEU A 15 0.19 17.35 -0.36
N GLY A 16 0.77 18.42 -0.90
CA GLY A 16 1.65 18.39 -2.06
C GLY A 16 0.93 18.23 -3.40
N CYS A 17 -0.36 18.56 -3.46
CA CYS A 17 -1.11 18.55 -4.72
C CYS A 17 -0.68 19.74 -5.58
N THR A 18 -0.12 19.47 -6.75
CA THR A 18 0.46 20.49 -7.65
C THR A 18 -0.34 20.68 -8.93
N GLY A 19 -1.23 19.75 -9.25
CA GLY A 19 -2.13 19.81 -10.40
C GLY A 19 -3.60 19.89 -9.97
N THR A 20 -3.90 20.52 -8.83
CA THR A 20 -5.25 20.61 -8.28
C THR A 20 -5.63 22.04 -7.91
N HIS A 21 -6.83 22.46 -8.32
CA HIS A 21 -7.47 23.69 -7.91
C HIS A 21 -8.98 23.47 -7.79
N PHE A 22 -9.54 23.80 -6.62
CA PHE A 22 -10.97 23.74 -6.35
C PHE A 22 -11.57 25.14 -6.40
N VAL A 23 -12.71 25.28 -7.07
CA VAL A 23 -13.50 26.53 -7.08
C VAL A 23 -14.83 26.41 -6.36
N ASN A 24 -15.25 25.18 -6.05
CA ASN A 24 -16.52 24.88 -5.39
C ASN A 24 -16.42 23.59 -4.58
N PRO A 25 -17.30 23.38 -3.57
CA PRO A 25 -17.21 22.23 -2.68
C PRO A 25 -17.89 20.95 -3.20
N HIS A 26 -18.61 21.02 -4.32
CA HIS A 26 -19.48 19.94 -4.79
C HIS A 26 -19.00 19.27 -6.10
N GLY A 27 -18.02 19.85 -6.78
CA GLY A 27 -17.44 19.32 -8.02
C GLY A 27 -18.27 19.57 -9.27
N LEU A 28 -19.15 20.58 -9.29
CA LEU A 28 -19.83 20.94 -10.55
C LEU A 28 -18.82 21.60 -11.51
N PRO A 29 -19.01 21.43 -12.83
CA PRO A 29 -18.06 21.89 -13.84
C PRO A 29 -17.71 23.36 -13.74
N ASN A 30 -16.43 23.64 -13.86
CA ASN A 30 -15.84 24.97 -14.04
C ASN A 30 -14.42 24.77 -14.56
N ASP A 31 -13.98 25.59 -15.51
CA ASP A 31 -12.68 25.41 -16.18
C ASP A 31 -11.49 25.52 -15.23
N ASP A 32 -11.63 26.30 -14.16
CA ASP A 32 -10.62 26.41 -13.10
C ASP A 32 -10.78 25.32 -12.02
N HIS A 33 -11.74 24.39 -12.13
CA HIS A 33 -11.91 23.27 -11.20
C HIS A 33 -11.27 21.99 -11.77
N TYR A 34 -10.05 21.69 -11.35
CA TYR A 34 -9.29 20.57 -11.89
C TYR A 34 -8.47 19.84 -10.83
N THR A 35 -8.07 18.62 -11.15
CA THR A 35 -7.19 17.77 -10.33
C THR A 35 -6.49 16.74 -11.21
N THR A 36 -5.60 15.93 -10.62
CA THR A 36 -4.96 14.79 -11.30
C THR A 36 -5.22 13.50 -10.55
N ALA A 37 -5.04 12.35 -11.20
CA ALA A 37 -5.17 11.05 -10.54
C ALA A 37 -4.22 10.91 -9.33
N HIS A 38 -3.00 11.44 -9.44
CA HIS A 38 -2.00 11.38 -8.37
C HIS A 38 -2.36 12.28 -7.18
N ASP A 39 -2.87 13.48 -7.44
CA ASP A 39 -3.31 14.38 -6.36
C ASP A 39 -4.56 13.83 -5.65
N LEU A 40 -5.49 13.22 -6.40
CA LEU A 40 -6.62 12.51 -5.81
C LEU A 40 -6.19 11.30 -4.97
N TYR A 41 -5.13 10.58 -5.36
CA TYR A 41 -4.52 9.54 -4.52
C TYR A 41 -4.03 10.13 -3.20
N ARG A 42 -3.30 11.26 -3.22
CA ARG A 42 -2.80 11.92 -2.00
C ARG A 42 -3.94 12.36 -1.08
N ILE A 43 -4.95 13.02 -1.65
CA ILE A 43 -6.14 13.49 -0.92
C ILE A 43 -6.87 12.30 -0.29
N THR A 44 -7.07 11.23 -1.06
CA THR A 44 -7.82 10.06 -0.59
C THR A 44 -7.03 9.29 0.47
N LYS A 45 -5.72 9.15 0.31
CA LYS A 45 -4.85 8.51 1.30
C LYS A 45 -4.93 9.23 2.66
N GLU A 46 -4.87 10.56 2.65
CA GLU A 46 -5.08 11.36 3.86
C GLU A 46 -6.50 11.17 4.40
N ALA A 47 -7.53 11.28 3.57
CA ALA A 47 -8.91 11.16 4.05
C ALA A 47 -9.21 9.79 4.69
N LEU A 48 -8.65 8.71 4.13
CA LEU A 48 -8.79 7.35 4.65
C LEU A 48 -8.03 7.10 5.96
N SER A 49 -7.13 7.99 6.39
CA SER A 49 -6.54 7.90 7.74
C SER A 49 -7.54 8.28 8.84
N HIS A 50 -8.69 8.85 8.49
CA HIS A 50 -9.77 9.21 9.41
C HIS A 50 -10.84 8.11 9.40
N GLU A 51 -10.93 7.34 10.50
CA GLU A 51 -11.82 6.16 10.58
C GLU A 51 -13.28 6.46 10.21
N LEU A 52 -13.83 7.59 10.70
CA LEU A 52 -15.19 7.99 10.39
C LEU A 52 -15.41 8.21 8.89
N PHE A 53 -14.44 8.79 8.19
CA PHE A 53 -14.51 8.98 6.74
C PHE A 53 -14.56 7.64 6.02
N ALA A 54 -13.72 6.69 6.44
CA ALA A 54 -13.72 5.33 5.90
C ALA A 54 -15.07 4.61 6.17
N THR A 55 -15.65 4.76 7.36
CA THR A 55 -16.98 4.21 7.70
C THR A 55 -18.06 4.79 6.78
N ILE A 56 -18.07 6.11 6.57
CA ILE A 56 -19.05 6.78 5.71
C ILE A 56 -18.93 6.26 4.27
N CYS A 57 -17.71 6.17 3.73
CA CYS A 57 -17.49 5.72 2.36
C CYS A 57 -17.91 4.27 2.09
N ASN A 58 -17.87 3.42 3.12
CA ASN A 58 -18.26 2.01 3.06
C ASN A 58 -19.74 1.77 3.41
N THR A 59 -20.48 2.80 3.83
CA THR A 59 -21.91 2.68 4.09
C THR A 59 -22.67 2.54 2.77
N VAL A 60 -23.34 1.41 2.55
CA VAL A 60 -24.04 1.11 1.29
C VAL A 60 -25.42 1.78 1.18
N LYS A 61 -26.08 2.01 2.31
CA LYS A 61 -27.37 2.72 2.40
C LYS A 61 -27.46 3.53 3.69
N HIS A 62 -28.13 4.67 3.63
CA HIS A 62 -28.44 5.47 4.80
C HIS A 62 -29.82 6.10 4.66
N THR A 63 -30.66 5.93 5.69
CA THR A 63 -31.96 6.59 5.76
C THR A 63 -31.82 7.92 6.47
N VAL A 64 -32.04 9.00 5.73
CA VAL A 64 -32.11 10.35 6.29
C VAL A 64 -33.53 10.54 6.82
N PRO A 65 -33.70 10.83 8.12
CA PRO A 65 -35.04 11.03 8.70
C PRO A 65 -35.72 12.25 8.07
N ALA A 66 -37.04 12.29 8.18
CA ALA A 66 -37.81 13.45 7.76
C ALA A 66 -37.30 14.72 8.49
N THR A 67 -37.24 15.81 7.73
CA THR A 67 -36.94 17.15 8.24
C THR A 67 -38.14 18.05 8.01
N ASN A 68 -38.11 19.27 8.53
CA ASN A 68 -39.13 20.28 8.20
C ASN A 68 -39.12 20.70 6.72
N LEU A 69 -38.14 20.27 5.92
CA LEU A 69 -37.98 20.62 4.51
C LEU A 69 -38.11 19.44 3.55
N SER A 70 -38.11 18.20 4.05
CA SER A 70 -38.11 17.00 3.21
C SER A 70 -38.64 15.79 3.98
N ASP A 71 -39.41 14.94 3.31
CA ASP A 71 -39.76 13.63 3.86
C ASP A 71 -38.51 12.75 4.09
N GLU A 72 -38.72 11.65 4.81
CA GLU A 72 -37.71 10.61 4.97
C GLU A 72 -37.26 10.11 3.60
N ARG A 73 -35.95 9.90 3.44
CA ARG A 73 -35.39 9.39 2.19
C ARG A 73 -34.24 8.44 2.44
N THR A 74 -34.19 7.38 1.65
CA THR A 74 -33.08 6.44 1.64
C THR A 74 -32.09 6.81 0.56
N LEU A 75 -30.85 7.06 0.94
CA LEU A 75 -29.73 7.27 0.03
C LEU A 75 -29.03 5.93 -0.21
N SER A 76 -28.78 5.61 -1.48
CA SER A 76 -28.04 4.41 -1.89
C SER A 76 -26.66 4.81 -2.40
N ASN A 77 -25.62 4.14 -1.92
CA ASN A 77 -24.26 4.37 -2.36
C ASN A 77 -24.13 3.98 -3.83
N THR A 78 -23.64 4.88 -4.66
CA THR A 78 -23.54 4.68 -6.11
C THR A 78 -22.36 3.81 -6.51
N ASN A 79 -21.42 3.52 -5.60
CA ASN A 79 -20.29 2.66 -5.88
C ASN A 79 -20.73 1.19 -6.07
N GLY A 80 -20.81 0.77 -7.33
CA GLY A 80 -21.21 -0.59 -7.70
C GLY A 80 -20.21 -1.69 -7.30
N LEU A 81 -18.99 -1.34 -6.86
CA LEU A 81 -18.03 -2.33 -6.36
C LEU A 81 -18.43 -2.89 -5.00
N ILE A 82 -19.08 -2.08 -4.15
CA ILE A 82 -19.44 -2.45 -2.77
C ILE A 82 -20.94 -2.61 -2.55
N ASN A 83 -21.76 -2.13 -3.50
CA ASN A 83 -23.22 -2.13 -3.39
C ASN A 83 -23.88 -2.80 -4.61
N PRO A 84 -24.26 -4.08 -4.52
CA PRO A 84 -25.02 -4.77 -5.57
C PRO A 84 -26.39 -4.16 -5.87
N GLU A 85 -26.92 -3.33 -4.97
CA GLU A 85 -28.19 -2.61 -5.13
C GLU A 85 -27.98 -1.17 -5.64
N SER A 86 -26.75 -0.81 -6.03
CA SER A 86 -26.45 0.50 -6.60
C SER A 86 -27.21 0.70 -7.93
N PRO A 87 -27.72 1.91 -8.22
CA PRO A 87 -28.27 2.21 -9.54
C PRO A 87 -27.23 2.06 -10.66
N MET A 88 -25.94 2.18 -10.33
CA MET A 88 -24.82 2.00 -11.26
C MET A 88 -24.32 0.55 -11.32
N TYR A 89 -24.95 -0.39 -10.61
CA TYR A 89 -24.52 -1.78 -10.59
C TYR A 89 -24.80 -2.48 -11.93
N ARG A 90 -23.77 -3.05 -12.54
CA ARG A 90 -23.89 -3.86 -13.76
C ARG A 90 -23.12 -5.18 -13.68
N GLY A 91 -23.00 -5.73 -12.47
CA GLY A 91 -22.18 -6.91 -12.17
C GLY A 91 -20.78 -6.59 -11.65
N TYR A 92 -20.58 -5.40 -11.06
CA TYR A 92 -19.24 -4.92 -10.67
C TYR A 92 -18.82 -5.28 -9.25
N TYR A 93 -19.65 -6.00 -8.50
CA TYR A 93 -19.40 -6.25 -7.09
C TYR A 93 -18.08 -6.99 -6.93
N TYR A 94 -17.27 -6.54 -5.98
CA TYR A 94 -15.96 -7.10 -5.72
C TYR A 94 -15.74 -7.18 -4.22
N GLU A 95 -15.66 -8.40 -3.70
CA GLU A 95 -15.63 -8.66 -2.26
C GLU A 95 -14.45 -8.00 -1.53
N TYR A 96 -13.35 -7.75 -2.24
CA TYR A 96 -12.18 -7.08 -1.70
C TYR A 96 -12.28 -5.56 -1.71
N ALA A 97 -13.26 -4.98 -2.43
CA ALA A 97 -13.38 -3.53 -2.61
C ALA A 97 -13.98 -2.82 -1.39
N LYS A 98 -13.50 -1.61 -1.16
CA LYS A 98 -13.96 -0.67 -0.13
C LYS A 98 -13.94 0.75 -0.67
N GLY A 99 -14.97 1.55 -0.37
CA GLY A 99 -15.05 2.97 -0.75
C GLY A 99 -14.70 3.26 -2.23
N VAL A 100 -14.37 4.49 -2.61
CA VAL A 100 -14.46 5.73 -1.84
C VAL A 100 -15.48 6.66 -2.51
N LYS A 101 -15.26 7.00 -3.78
CA LYS A 101 -16.10 8.01 -4.45
C LYS A 101 -16.23 7.77 -5.95
N THR A 102 -17.47 7.74 -6.41
CA THR A 102 -17.86 7.83 -7.83
C THR A 102 -17.94 9.28 -8.30
N GLY A 103 -17.77 9.56 -9.58
CA GLY A 103 -17.97 10.90 -10.14
C GLY A 103 -18.38 10.83 -11.61
N HIS A 104 -19.23 11.77 -12.04
CA HIS A 104 -19.59 11.89 -13.45
C HIS A 104 -20.07 13.30 -13.79
N THR A 105 -19.54 13.83 -14.88
CA THR A 105 -20.12 14.92 -15.68
C THR A 105 -19.79 14.62 -17.14
N ASP A 106 -20.51 15.22 -18.09
CA ASP A 106 -20.22 15.01 -19.51
C ASP A 106 -18.78 15.41 -19.87
N ALA A 107 -18.23 16.43 -19.20
CA ALA A 107 -16.85 16.89 -19.39
C ALA A 107 -15.81 15.97 -18.72
N ALA A 108 -16.13 15.35 -17.59
CA ALA A 108 -15.19 14.53 -16.81
C ALA A 108 -15.19 13.04 -17.20
N GLY A 109 -16.23 12.58 -17.91
CA GLY A 109 -16.51 11.15 -18.07
C GLY A 109 -16.85 10.48 -16.75
N TYR A 110 -16.75 9.15 -16.69
CA TYR A 110 -16.95 8.38 -15.47
C TYR A 110 -15.65 8.26 -14.68
N CYS A 111 -15.70 8.65 -13.41
CA CYS A 111 -14.57 8.61 -12.50
C CYS A 111 -14.87 7.71 -11.30
N LEU A 112 -13.85 7.03 -10.79
CA LEU A 112 -13.93 6.24 -9.57
C LEU A 112 -12.61 6.30 -8.81
N ILE A 113 -12.71 6.58 -7.52
CA ILE A 113 -11.68 6.29 -6.55
C ILE A 113 -12.21 5.16 -5.66
N SER A 114 -11.45 4.08 -5.54
CA SER A 114 -11.77 2.99 -4.63
C SER A 114 -10.51 2.42 -3.99
N THR A 115 -10.70 1.54 -3.02
CA THR A 115 -9.63 0.71 -2.48
C THR A 115 -10.00 -0.77 -2.59
N ALA A 116 -9.00 -1.64 -2.57
CA ALA A 116 -9.21 -3.07 -2.41
C ALA A 116 -8.09 -3.70 -1.55
N GLU A 117 -8.42 -4.75 -0.80
CA GLU A 117 -7.46 -5.47 0.02
C GLU A 117 -7.67 -6.98 -0.12
N LYS A 118 -6.61 -7.68 -0.53
CA LYS A 118 -6.58 -9.14 -0.69
C LYS A 118 -5.21 -9.65 -0.26
N ASP A 119 -5.19 -10.71 0.55
CA ASP A 119 -3.95 -11.38 1.01
C ASP A 119 -2.90 -10.41 1.61
N GLY A 120 -3.37 -9.40 2.35
CA GLY A 120 -2.53 -8.37 2.98
C GLY A 120 -1.97 -7.32 2.02
N VAL A 121 -2.22 -7.41 0.71
CA VAL A 121 -1.89 -6.38 -0.27
C VAL A 121 -3.04 -5.38 -0.35
N ARG A 122 -2.74 -4.09 -0.16
CA ARG A 122 -3.70 -2.99 -0.18
C ARG A 122 -3.47 -2.09 -1.38
N LEU A 123 -4.54 -1.83 -2.12
CA LEU A 123 -4.52 -1.01 -3.32
C LEU A 123 -5.50 0.16 -3.18
N LEU A 124 -5.11 1.30 -3.71
CA LEU A 124 -5.96 2.46 -3.95
C LEU A 124 -5.91 2.75 -5.45
N CYS A 125 -7.05 2.62 -6.13
CA CYS A 125 -7.15 2.85 -7.56
C CYS A 125 -7.91 4.15 -7.84
N VAL A 126 -7.37 4.96 -8.74
CA VAL A 126 -8.00 6.19 -9.25
C VAL A 126 -8.15 6.06 -10.76
N VAL A 127 -9.40 6.00 -11.23
CA VAL A 127 -9.75 6.02 -12.65
C VAL A 127 -10.49 7.32 -12.96
N LEU A 128 -10.03 8.06 -13.96
CA LEU A 128 -10.63 9.30 -14.44
C LEU A 128 -10.94 9.18 -15.94
N GLY A 129 -12.00 9.83 -16.42
CA GLY A 129 -12.30 9.87 -17.86
C GLY A 129 -12.80 8.55 -18.46
N GLY A 130 -13.30 7.64 -17.64
CA GLY A 130 -13.86 6.37 -18.10
C GLY A 130 -15.04 6.58 -19.05
N LYS A 131 -15.12 5.78 -20.11
CA LYS A 131 -16.19 5.88 -21.11
C LYS A 131 -17.44 5.13 -20.65
N GLY A 132 -18.61 5.68 -20.98
CA GLY A 132 -19.87 4.94 -20.92
C GLY A 132 -20.08 4.14 -22.21
N THR A 133 -20.34 2.84 -22.11
CA THR A 133 -20.61 1.98 -23.27
C THR A 133 -22.02 1.42 -23.18
N THR A 134 -22.86 1.70 -24.17
CA THR A 134 -24.22 1.15 -24.21
C THR A 134 -24.20 -0.34 -24.54
N ARG A 135 -24.78 -1.16 -23.67
CA ARG A 135 -25.01 -2.60 -23.86
C ARG A 135 -26.21 -2.83 -24.79
N ALA A 136 -26.29 -4.05 -25.33
CA ALA A 136 -27.40 -4.47 -26.20
C ALA A 136 -28.79 -4.36 -25.54
N ASN A 137 -28.87 -4.47 -24.22
CA ASN A 137 -30.13 -4.32 -23.46
C ASN A 137 -30.47 -2.85 -23.12
N GLY A 138 -29.77 -1.87 -23.69
CA GLY A 138 -29.99 -0.44 -23.47
C GLY A 138 -29.40 0.12 -22.17
N THR A 139 -28.75 -0.71 -21.34
CA THR A 139 -28.07 -0.22 -20.13
C THR A 139 -26.64 0.21 -20.43
N THR A 140 -26.10 1.17 -19.66
CA THR A 140 -24.71 1.63 -19.81
C THR A 140 -23.77 0.85 -18.90
N ASP A 141 -22.66 0.37 -19.47
CA ASP A 141 -21.44 0.01 -18.76
C ASP A 141 -20.63 1.25 -18.43
N PHE A 142 -20.15 1.37 -17.20
CA PHE A 142 -19.31 2.49 -16.78
C PHE A 142 -17.86 2.06 -16.72
N GLY A 143 -17.04 2.60 -17.62
CA GLY A 143 -15.61 2.30 -17.75
C GLY A 143 -14.84 2.43 -16.42
N SER A 144 -15.23 3.41 -15.59
CA SER A 144 -14.63 3.60 -14.27
C SER A 144 -14.68 2.35 -13.37
N PHE A 145 -15.74 1.54 -13.46
CA PHE A 145 -15.82 0.29 -12.70
C PHE A 145 -15.08 -0.86 -13.39
N SER A 146 -15.24 -1.04 -14.70
CA SER A 146 -14.57 -2.14 -15.42
C SER A 146 -13.05 -2.01 -15.40
N ASP A 147 -12.53 -0.80 -15.56
CA ASP A 147 -11.10 -0.54 -15.60
C ASP A 147 -10.49 -0.70 -14.21
N THR A 148 -11.20 -0.25 -13.17
CA THR A 148 -10.81 -0.47 -11.76
C THR A 148 -10.75 -1.96 -11.43
N LEU A 149 -11.74 -2.75 -11.83
CA LEU A 149 -11.75 -4.20 -11.62
C LEU A 149 -10.59 -4.88 -12.36
N SER A 150 -10.33 -4.45 -13.59
CA SER A 150 -9.23 -4.96 -14.40
C SER A 150 -7.88 -4.67 -13.74
N ALA A 151 -7.68 -3.44 -13.25
CA ALA A 151 -6.48 -3.05 -12.54
C ALA A 151 -6.30 -3.84 -11.24
N TYR A 152 -7.34 -3.99 -10.41
CA TYR A 152 -7.23 -4.77 -9.18
C TYR A 152 -6.91 -6.24 -9.44
N ARG A 153 -7.63 -6.88 -10.36
CA ARG A 153 -7.38 -8.28 -10.71
C ARG A 153 -5.96 -8.46 -11.23
N TRP A 154 -5.52 -7.60 -12.15
CA TRP A 154 -4.17 -7.66 -12.67
C TRP A 154 -3.12 -7.54 -11.55
N VAL A 155 -3.25 -6.58 -10.63
CA VAL A 155 -2.29 -6.47 -9.52
C VAL A 155 -2.35 -7.70 -8.62
N PHE A 156 -3.52 -8.15 -8.20
CA PHE A 156 -3.65 -9.31 -7.30
C PHE A 156 -3.27 -10.66 -7.93
N ASP A 157 -3.28 -10.76 -9.26
CA ASP A 157 -2.82 -11.95 -9.99
C ASP A 157 -1.30 -11.92 -10.21
N ASN A 158 -0.68 -10.73 -10.22
CA ASN A 158 0.73 -10.56 -10.59
C ASN A 158 1.64 -10.09 -9.44
N TYR A 159 1.10 -9.70 -8.29
CA TYR A 159 1.85 -9.19 -7.15
C TYR A 159 1.38 -9.80 -5.84
N GLY A 160 2.33 -10.02 -4.93
CA GLY A 160 2.06 -10.53 -3.60
C GLY A 160 3.19 -10.22 -2.63
N TRP A 161 2.94 -10.42 -1.34
CA TRP A 161 4.00 -10.36 -0.33
C TRP A 161 5.01 -11.48 -0.57
N ARG A 162 6.29 -11.10 -0.64
CA ARG A 162 7.41 -12.02 -0.78
C ARG A 162 8.52 -11.63 0.16
N ASP A 163 9.13 -12.63 0.78
CA ASP A 163 10.37 -12.45 1.52
C ASP A 163 11.48 -12.08 0.53
N ILE A 164 12.13 -10.95 0.81
CA ILE A 164 13.37 -10.53 0.17
C ILE A 164 14.53 -11.26 0.83
N VAL A 165 14.49 -11.32 2.17
CA VAL A 165 15.40 -12.07 3.03
C VAL A 165 14.57 -12.68 4.17
N SER A 166 14.80 -13.96 4.48
CA SER A 166 14.13 -14.68 5.57
C SER A 166 14.97 -14.68 6.85
N ALA A 167 14.31 -14.65 8.01
CA ALA A 167 14.97 -14.86 9.31
C ALA A 167 15.67 -16.24 9.44
N SER A 168 15.37 -17.19 8.55
CA SER A 168 16.02 -18.51 8.47
C SER A 168 17.24 -18.54 7.55
N ASP A 169 17.49 -17.50 6.77
CA ASP A 169 18.62 -17.47 5.83
C ASP A 169 19.94 -17.47 6.60
N LEU A 170 20.91 -18.25 6.12
CA LEU A 170 22.28 -18.21 6.61
C LEU A 170 23.07 -17.28 5.69
N ILE A 171 23.57 -16.16 6.24
CA ILE A 171 24.15 -15.07 5.45
C ILE A 171 25.63 -15.28 5.22
N CYS A 172 26.39 -15.44 6.32
CA CYS A 172 27.83 -15.67 6.28
C CYS A 172 28.30 -16.28 7.60
N GLU A 173 29.59 -16.57 7.69
CA GLU A 173 30.27 -16.90 8.94
C GLU A 173 31.08 -15.71 9.43
N VAL A 174 31.06 -15.47 10.74
CA VAL A 174 31.86 -14.44 11.39
C VAL A 174 32.93 -15.13 12.25
N PRO A 175 34.21 -14.81 12.08
CA PRO A 175 35.27 -15.36 12.92
C PRO A 175 35.06 -15.05 14.41
N VAL A 176 35.22 -16.06 15.26
CA VAL A 176 35.10 -15.98 16.72
C VAL A 176 36.42 -16.39 17.37
N ARG A 177 37.00 -15.49 18.16
CA ARG A 177 38.18 -15.79 18.98
C ARG A 177 37.80 -16.53 20.25
N TYR A 178 38.73 -17.36 20.73
CA TYR A 178 38.59 -18.14 21.98
C TYR A 178 37.41 -19.12 22.01
N GLY A 179 36.85 -19.48 20.85
CA GLY A 179 35.81 -20.50 20.77
C GLY A 179 36.36 -21.90 21.12
N ARG A 180 35.55 -22.69 21.83
CA ARG A 180 35.90 -24.04 22.29
C ARG A 180 35.91 -25.05 21.16
N ASP A 181 34.81 -25.09 20.42
CA ASP A 181 34.51 -26.13 19.43
C ASP A 181 34.39 -25.55 18.01
N SER A 182 34.42 -24.23 17.85
CA SER A 182 34.35 -23.50 16.58
C SER A 182 35.17 -22.21 16.65
N ASP A 183 35.81 -21.82 15.55
CA ASP A 183 36.52 -20.54 15.36
C ASP A 183 35.69 -19.53 14.55
N SER A 184 34.43 -19.85 14.26
CA SER A 184 33.45 -18.99 13.61
C SER A 184 32.04 -19.23 14.13
N VAL A 185 31.12 -18.32 13.82
CA VAL A 185 29.68 -18.49 14.04
C VAL A 185 28.92 -18.11 12.77
N THR A 186 28.00 -18.98 12.35
CA THR A 186 27.08 -18.67 11.26
C THR A 186 26.09 -17.60 11.71
N VAL A 187 25.81 -16.63 10.84
CA VAL A 187 24.92 -15.51 11.15
C VAL A 187 23.69 -15.54 10.26
N ARG A 188 22.56 -15.15 10.85
CA ARG A 188 21.26 -15.07 10.18
C ARG A 188 20.58 -13.74 10.48
N PRO A 189 19.61 -13.31 9.66
CA PRO A 189 18.79 -12.14 9.96
C PRO A 189 17.97 -12.35 11.24
N ALA A 190 17.84 -11.31 12.05
CA ALA A 190 16.99 -11.32 13.23
C ALA A 190 15.50 -11.43 12.88
N GLN A 191 15.12 -10.89 11.71
CA GLN A 191 13.75 -10.83 11.20
C GLN A 191 13.76 -10.94 9.66
N SER A 192 12.63 -11.32 9.07
CA SER A 192 12.47 -11.29 7.61
C SER A 192 12.26 -9.86 7.13
N ILE A 193 12.78 -9.55 5.94
CA ILE A 193 12.42 -8.36 5.18
C ILE A 193 11.54 -8.84 4.02
N SER A 194 10.33 -8.32 3.90
CA SER A 194 9.40 -8.67 2.84
C SER A 194 8.83 -7.41 2.19
N ALA A 195 8.35 -7.56 0.96
CA ALA A 195 7.70 -6.49 0.21
C ALA A 195 6.62 -7.06 -0.72
N VAL A 196 5.72 -6.18 -1.18
CA VAL A 196 4.83 -6.51 -2.29
C VAL A 196 5.64 -6.46 -3.59
N LEU A 197 5.84 -7.62 -4.20
CA LEU A 197 6.70 -7.81 -5.37
C LEU A 197 5.96 -8.59 -6.46
N PRO A 198 6.43 -8.53 -7.72
CA PRO A 198 5.92 -9.42 -8.76
C PRO A 198 5.97 -10.89 -8.34
N SER A 199 4.94 -11.65 -8.72
CA SER A 199 4.85 -13.09 -8.51
C SER A 199 6.10 -13.80 -9.06
N ALA A 200 6.54 -14.87 -8.40
CA ALA A 200 7.80 -15.56 -8.75
C ALA A 200 7.84 -16.09 -10.20
N ASP A 201 6.67 -16.41 -10.77
CA ASP A 201 6.51 -16.90 -12.14
C ASP A 201 6.45 -15.76 -13.18
N ALA A 202 6.33 -14.51 -12.75
CA ALA A 202 6.46 -13.36 -13.64
C ALA A 202 7.95 -13.16 -13.93
N GLY A 203 8.37 -13.38 -15.18
CA GLY A 203 9.75 -13.09 -15.59
C GLY A 203 10.15 -11.66 -15.18
N GLY A 204 11.36 -11.51 -14.61
CA GLY A 204 11.86 -10.22 -14.12
C GLY A 204 11.74 -10.00 -12.60
N ALA A 205 11.78 -11.07 -11.79
CA ALA A 205 11.90 -10.92 -10.34
C ALA A 205 13.12 -10.03 -9.99
N PRO A 206 12.95 -9.01 -9.12
CA PRO A 206 14.03 -8.10 -8.76
C PRO A 206 15.18 -8.87 -8.11
N GLN A 207 16.40 -8.63 -8.60
CA GLN A 207 17.61 -9.11 -7.94
C GLN A 207 18.05 -8.05 -6.94
N PHE A 208 17.82 -8.31 -5.66
CA PHE A 208 18.17 -7.39 -4.60
C PHE A 208 19.68 -7.39 -4.32
N GLU A 209 20.23 -6.20 -4.17
CA GLU A 209 21.57 -5.97 -3.65
C GLU A 209 21.55 -6.13 -2.12
N GLN A 210 22.48 -6.94 -1.60
CA GLN A 210 22.63 -7.21 -0.18
C GLN A 210 23.97 -6.67 0.31
N GLN A 211 23.92 -5.70 1.23
CA GLN A 211 25.09 -5.12 1.85
C GLN A 211 25.18 -5.57 3.31
N VAL A 212 26.17 -6.43 3.60
CA VAL A 212 26.47 -6.89 4.95
C VAL A 212 27.48 -5.95 5.61
N THR A 213 27.22 -5.57 6.86
CA THR A 213 28.16 -4.83 7.71
C THR A 213 28.35 -5.61 9.00
N LEU A 214 29.51 -6.24 9.17
CA LEU A 214 29.86 -6.95 10.40
C LEU A 214 30.42 -5.95 11.43
N TYR A 215 29.95 -6.02 12.67
CA TYR A 215 30.42 -5.10 13.71
C TYR A 215 31.90 -5.29 14.03
N SER A 216 32.40 -6.52 13.92
CA SER A 216 33.82 -6.81 14.16
C SER A 216 34.74 -6.12 13.16
N GLU A 217 34.31 -6.03 11.90
CA GLU A 217 35.02 -5.32 10.83
C GLU A 217 34.84 -3.81 10.95
N ARG A 218 33.60 -3.35 11.15
CA ARG A 218 33.26 -1.92 11.29
C ARG A 218 33.99 -1.27 12.47
N ASP A 219 34.00 -1.95 13.61
CA ASP A 219 34.51 -1.40 14.87
C ASP A 219 35.97 -1.82 15.15
N GLY A 220 36.55 -2.67 14.30
CA GLY A 220 37.90 -3.21 14.45
C GLY A 220 38.10 -4.08 15.68
N LYS A 221 37.01 -4.62 16.25
CA LYS A 221 36.98 -5.44 17.47
C LYS A 221 36.54 -6.85 17.14
N PRO A 222 37.46 -7.84 17.15
CA PRO A 222 37.12 -9.23 16.89
C PRO A 222 35.99 -9.73 17.78
N LEU A 223 35.11 -10.55 17.23
CA LEU A 223 34.08 -11.24 18.01
C LEU A 223 34.77 -12.31 18.86
N GLU A 224 34.46 -12.36 20.15
CA GLU A 224 35.09 -13.25 21.13
C GLU A 224 34.03 -14.12 21.79
N ALA A 225 34.36 -15.38 22.06
CA ALA A 225 33.52 -16.25 22.86
C ALA A 225 33.43 -15.74 24.31
N PRO A 226 32.31 -15.95 25.03
CA PRO A 226 31.15 -16.72 24.60
C PRO A 226 30.22 -15.90 23.71
N VAL A 227 29.78 -16.50 22.61
CA VAL A 227 28.69 -15.98 21.76
C VAL A 227 27.46 -16.84 22.01
N LYS A 228 26.30 -16.24 22.16
CA LYS A 228 25.00 -16.92 22.26
C LYS A 228 24.21 -16.77 20.99
N ALA A 229 23.39 -17.76 20.67
CA ALA A 229 22.38 -17.65 19.63
C ALA A 229 21.50 -16.42 19.90
N GLY A 230 21.36 -15.55 18.90
CA GLY A 230 20.65 -14.28 19.03
C GLY A 230 21.53 -13.07 19.35
N ASP A 231 22.80 -13.24 19.69
CA ASP A 231 23.73 -12.11 19.87
C ASP A 231 23.91 -11.38 18.54
N GLU A 232 23.77 -10.05 18.56
CA GLU A 232 23.96 -9.20 17.38
C GLU A 232 25.43 -9.12 16.98
N VAL A 233 25.70 -9.34 15.70
CA VAL A 233 27.06 -9.44 15.14
C VAL A 233 27.23 -8.58 13.89
N GLY A 234 26.15 -8.01 13.36
CA GLY A 234 26.18 -7.13 12.20
C GLY A 234 24.81 -6.66 11.76
N GLU A 235 24.75 -6.14 10.55
CA GLU A 235 23.54 -5.68 9.87
C GLU A 235 23.57 -6.10 8.40
N LEU A 236 22.38 -6.33 7.83
CA LEU A 236 22.16 -6.56 6.42
C LEU A 236 21.18 -5.51 5.91
N THR A 237 21.63 -4.70 4.95
CA THR A 237 20.78 -3.77 4.21
C THR A 237 20.47 -4.36 2.85
N VAL A 238 19.19 -4.32 2.47
CA VAL A 238 18.72 -4.85 1.19
C VAL A 238 18.12 -3.73 0.34
N SER A 239 18.56 -3.63 -0.91
CA SER A 239 18.13 -2.58 -1.83
C SER A 239 17.92 -3.09 -3.25
N TYR A 240 17.14 -2.36 -4.04
CA TYR A 240 16.93 -2.63 -5.46
C TYR A 240 16.71 -1.30 -6.19
N ASP A 241 17.42 -1.10 -7.29
CA ASP A 241 17.36 0.11 -8.14
C ASP A 241 17.46 1.42 -7.32
N GLY A 242 18.46 1.47 -6.42
CA GLY A 242 18.71 2.61 -5.53
C GLY A 242 17.68 2.81 -4.40
N THR A 243 16.65 1.97 -4.30
CA THR A 243 15.66 2.01 -3.22
C THR A 243 16.03 1.01 -2.13
N VAL A 244 16.19 1.47 -0.89
CA VAL A 244 16.40 0.60 0.28
C VAL A 244 15.05 0.05 0.74
N TYR A 245 14.94 -1.28 0.78
CA TYR A 245 13.74 -1.99 1.23
C TYR A 245 13.77 -2.26 2.74
N GLY A 246 14.97 -2.33 3.33
CA GLY A 246 15.12 -2.41 4.77
C GLY A 246 16.54 -2.72 5.19
N THR A 247 16.79 -2.52 6.49
CA THR A 247 17.99 -2.96 7.17
C THR A 247 17.56 -3.82 8.36
N VAL A 248 18.19 -4.98 8.52
CA VAL A 248 17.92 -5.92 9.61
C VAL A 248 19.21 -6.28 10.33
N LYS A 249 19.12 -6.51 11.64
CA LYS A 249 20.24 -7.03 12.43
C LYS A 249 20.60 -8.44 11.96
N LEU A 250 21.89 -8.74 11.96
CA LEU A 250 22.41 -10.09 11.85
C LEU A 250 22.77 -10.60 13.25
N VAL A 251 22.31 -11.80 13.55
CA VAL A 251 22.51 -12.46 14.84
C VAL A 251 23.18 -13.80 14.68
N ALA A 252 23.94 -14.22 15.69
CA ALA A 252 24.50 -15.56 15.76
C ALA A 252 23.39 -16.62 15.70
N ALA A 253 23.53 -17.61 14.82
CA ALA A 253 22.55 -18.68 14.66
C ALA A 253 22.62 -19.72 15.78
N VAL A 254 23.79 -19.87 16.40
CA VAL A 254 24.11 -20.88 17.41
C VAL A 254 25.05 -20.31 18.48
N ASP A 255 25.18 -21.01 19.60
CA ASP A 255 26.13 -20.68 20.66
C ASP A 255 27.57 -21.06 20.26
N VAL A 256 28.55 -20.25 20.68
CA VAL A 256 29.98 -20.57 20.67
C VAL A 256 30.54 -20.40 22.09
N ALA A 257 30.82 -21.50 22.76
CA ALA A 257 31.35 -21.49 24.13
C ALA A 257 32.84 -21.12 24.18
N VAL A 258 33.31 -20.60 25.32
CA VAL A 258 34.73 -20.28 25.54
C VAL A 258 35.58 -21.54 25.69
N SER A 259 36.75 -21.55 25.03
CA SER A 259 37.79 -22.56 25.17
C SER A 259 38.45 -22.51 26.54
N LYS A 260 38.68 -23.68 27.16
CA LYS A 260 39.27 -23.76 28.52
C LYS A 260 40.75 -23.34 28.58
N GLY A 261 41.44 -23.25 27.44
CA GLY A 261 42.87 -22.90 27.36
C GLY A 261 43.17 -21.41 27.17
N ALA A 262 42.16 -20.54 27.20
CA ALA A 262 42.29 -19.09 26.98
C ALA A 262 42.32 -18.25 28.28
N TYR A 263 42.47 -18.90 29.45
CA TYR A 263 42.69 -18.26 30.75
C TYR A 263 44.18 -18.20 31.09
#